data_AF-A0A2D0MX25-F1
#
_entry.id   AF-A0A2D0MX25-F1
#
_cell.length_a   1.000
_cell.length_b   1.000
_cell.length_c   1.000
_cell.angle_alpha   90.00
_cell.angle_beta   90.00
_cell.angle_gamma   90.00
#
_symmetry.space_group_name_H-M   'P 1'
#
loop_
_entity.id
_entity.type
_entity.pdbx_description
1 polymer ?
#
loop_
_entity_poly.entity_id
_entity_poly.type
_entity_poly.pdbx_seq_one_letter_code
_entity_poly.pdbx_strand_id
1 'polypeptide(L)'
;MMTADTVRNFYNATFFPEGRAQKAQLSISLKAGSQEIDIPGIEVGPNSTIDEIIRSFHAYLTQNGPILLKEKPAEAEPDLLNFEVLQYKGKRYFVEEYPNERFVTRRENGQALKENSPTAKTLVKRYKDEYWPKD
;
A
#
# COMPACT_ATOMS: atom_id res chain seq x y z
N MET A 1 -3.44 12.53 -12.83
CA MET A 1 -4.52 11.83 -12.10
C MET A 1 -5.50 11.30 -13.13
N MET A 2 -5.90 10.03 -13.06
CA MET A 2 -7.02 9.52 -13.87
C MET A 2 -8.31 10.21 -13.42
N THR A 3 -9.19 10.57 -14.35
CA THR A 3 -10.50 11.15 -14.02
C THR A 3 -11.48 10.05 -13.59
N ALA A 4 -12.54 10.41 -12.88
CA ALA A 4 -13.58 9.46 -12.48
C ALA A 4 -14.22 8.74 -13.69
N ASP A 5 -14.30 9.42 -14.84
CA ASP A 5 -14.81 8.82 -16.08
C ASP A 5 -13.82 7.82 -16.68
N THR A 6 -12.51 8.06 -16.59
CA THR A 6 -11.49 7.08 -17.02
C THR A 6 -11.59 5.79 -16.19
N VAL A 7 -11.74 5.92 -14.86
CA VAL A 7 -11.88 4.76 -13.96
C VAL A 7 -13.16 3.98 -14.25
N ARG A 8 -14.28 4.68 -14.46
CA ARG A 8 -15.57 4.07 -14.81
C ARG A 8 -15.51 3.31 -16.13
N ASN A 9 -14.92 3.93 -17.15
CA ASN A 9 -14.80 3.33 -18.48
C ASN A 9 -13.90 2.09 -18.46
N PHE A 10 -12.79 2.14 -17.72
CA PHE A 10 -11.95 0.97 -17.49
C PHE A 10 -12.73 -0.17 -16.83
N TYR A 11 -13.40 0.12 -15.70
CA TYR A 11 -14.18 -0.88 -14.97
C TYR A 11 -15.26 -1.55 -15.84
N ASN A 12 -16.05 -0.74 -16.55
CA ASN A 12 -17.12 -1.26 -17.42
C ASN A 12 -16.56 -2.09 -18.58
N ALA A 13 -15.47 -1.66 -19.21
CA ALA A 13 -14.84 -2.41 -20.30
C ALA A 13 -14.27 -3.76 -19.82
N THR A 14 -13.75 -3.82 -18.59
CA THR A 14 -13.13 -5.03 -18.03
C THR A 14 -14.16 -6.05 -17.55
N PHE A 15 -15.18 -5.63 -16.80
CA PHE A 15 -16.11 -6.55 -16.13
C PHE A 15 -17.48 -6.67 -16.80
N PHE A 16 -17.82 -5.75 -17.71
CA PHE A 16 -19.11 -5.72 -18.41
C PHE A 16 -18.95 -5.51 -19.92
N PRO A 17 -18.06 -6.23 -20.63
CA PRO A 17 -18.06 -6.14 -22.07
C PRO A 17 -19.42 -6.59 -22.60
N GLU A 18 -19.95 -5.85 -23.56
CA GLU A 18 -21.26 -6.13 -24.14
C GLU A 18 -22.42 -6.11 -23.11
N GLY A 19 -22.21 -5.48 -21.95
CA GLY A 19 -23.23 -5.36 -20.90
C GLY A 19 -23.43 -6.63 -20.06
N ARG A 20 -22.59 -7.65 -20.20
CA ARG A 20 -22.67 -8.90 -19.42
C ARG A 20 -21.55 -8.98 -18.40
N ALA A 21 -21.90 -9.32 -17.16
CA ALA A 21 -20.93 -9.53 -16.10
C ALA A 21 -19.97 -10.68 -16.45
N GLN A 22 -18.68 -10.42 -16.40
CA GLN A 22 -17.64 -11.44 -16.61
C GLN A 22 -16.53 -11.34 -15.55
N LYS A 23 -15.79 -12.43 -15.40
CA LYS A 23 -14.53 -12.41 -14.67
C LYS A 23 -13.41 -11.89 -15.57
N ALA A 24 -12.45 -11.20 -14.96
CA ALA A 24 -11.25 -10.70 -15.63
C ALA A 24 -10.00 -11.21 -14.92
N GLN A 25 -8.97 -11.48 -15.72
CA GLN A 25 -7.63 -11.73 -15.21
C GLN A 25 -6.97 -10.39 -14.90
N LEU A 26 -6.72 -10.13 -13.62
CA LEU A 26 -6.06 -8.92 -13.16
C LEU A 26 -4.68 -9.24 -12.61
N SER A 27 -3.78 -8.27 -12.73
CA SER A 27 -2.54 -8.25 -11.98
C SER A 27 -2.68 -7.33 -10.79
N ILE A 28 -2.20 -7.78 -9.63
CA ILE A 28 -2.15 -6.95 -8.43
C ILE A 28 -0.70 -6.55 -8.20
N SER A 29 -0.48 -5.24 -8.14
CA SER A 29 0.81 -4.69 -7.71
C SER A 29 0.75 -4.39 -6.22
N LEU A 30 1.56 -5.10 -5.44
CA LEU A 30 1.74 -4.84 -4.02
C LEU A 30 3.01 -4.02 -3.85
N LYS A 31 2.88 -2.87 -3.19
CA LYS A 31 4.01 -2.01 -2.88
C LYS A 31 4.23 -1.94 -1.37
N ALA A 32 5.40 -2.40 -0.93
CA ALA A 32 5.87 -2.28 0.45
C ALA A 32 7.25 -1.61 0.42
N GLY A 33 7.29 -0.30 0.72
CA GLY A 33 8.50 0.50 0.51
C GLY A 33 8.92 0.54 -0.96
N SER A 34 10.15 0.13 -1.23
CA SER A 34 10.80 -0.02 -2.53
C SER A 34 10.47 -1.33 -3.23
N GLN A 35 9.94 -2.30 -2.49
CA GLN A 35 9.55 -3.58 -3.07
C GLN A 35 8.20 -3.42 -3.76
N GLU A 36 8.20 -3.67 -5.05
CA GLU A 36 7.01 -3.76 -5.88
C GLU A 36 6.92 -5.21 -6.38
N ILE A 37 5.84 -5.87 -6.02
CA ILE A 37 5.56 -7.23 -6.45
C ILE A 37 4.32 -7.17 -7.34
N ASP A 38 4.51 -7.45 -8.62
CA ASP A 38 3.42 -7.66 -9.57
C ASP A 38 3.06 -9.15 -9.59
N ILE A 39 1.84 -9.45 -9.17
CA ILE A 39 1.29 -10.81 -9.20
C ILE A 39 0.41 -10.93 -10.45
N PRO A 40 0.80 -11.70 -11.47
CA PRO A 40 -0.02 -11.92 -12.63
C PRO A 40 -1.12 -12.96 -12.35
N GLY A 41 -2.32 -12.72 -12.89
CA GLY A 41 -3.27 -13.81 -13.15
C GLY A 41 -4.23 -14.15 -12.00
N ILE A 42 -4.70 -13.15 -11.26
CA ILE A 42 -5.79 -13.36 -10.31
C ILE A 42 -7.11 -13.17 -11.05
N GLU A 43 -7.97 -14.19 -11.01
CA GLU A 43 -9.31 -14.13 -11.59
C GLU A 43 -10.25 -13.38 -10.64
N VAL A 44 -10.74 -12.22 -11.07
CA VAL A 44 -11.59 -11.33 -10.27
C VAL A 44 -12.92 -11.09 -11.01
N GLY A 45 -14.04 -11.11 -10.28
CA GLY A 45 -15.35 -10.72 -10.80
C GLY A 45 -15.78 -9.33 -10.30
N PRO A 46 -16.84 -8.73 -10.87
CA PRO A 46 -17.33 -7.40 -10.47
C PRO A 46 -17.81 -7.33 -9.01
N ASN A 47 -18.17 -8.48 -8.42
CA ASN A 47 -18.63 -8.59 -7.04
C ASN A 47 -17.58 -9.20 -6.11
N SER A 48 -16.37 -9.46 -6.61
CA SER A 48 -15.31 -10.03 -5.79
C SER A 48 -14.93 -9.06 -4.68
N THR A 49 -14.89 -9.58 -3.46
CA THR A 49 -14.47 -8.85 -2.27
C THR A 49 -12.94 -8.80 -2.16
N ILE A 50 -12.43 -7.84 -1.40
CA ILE A 50 -10.99 -7.73 -1.10
C ILE A 50 -10.48 -9.01 -0.40
N ASP A 51 -11.28 -9.62 0.47
CA ASP A 51 -10.94 -10.87 1.16
C ASP A 51 -10.76 -12.03 0.15
N GLU A 52 -11.68 -12.18 -0.81
CA GLU A 52 -11.59 -13.20 -1.85
C GLU A 52 -10.35 -13.00 -2.74
N ILE A 53 -9.99 -11.76 -3.02
CA ILE A 53 -8.79 -11.41 -3.77
C ILE A 53 -7.52 -11.81 -3.00
N ILE A 54 -7.44 -11.49 -1.71
CA ILE A 54 -6.30 -11.84 -0.84
C ILE A 54 -6.20 -13.36 -0.66
N ARG A 55 -7.32 -14.07 -0.52
CA ARG A 55 -7.33 -15.54 -0.45
C ARG A 55 -6.84 -16.19 -1.74
N SER A 56 -7.26 -15.66 -2.88
CA SER A 56 -6.82 -16.13 -4.21
C SER A 56 -5.32 -15.92 -4.39
N PHE A 57 -4.80 -14.79 -3.90
CA PHE A 57 -3.36 -14.51 -3.82
C PHE A 57 -2.61 -15.52 -2.94
N HIS A 58 -3.09 -15.77 -1.71
CA HIS A 58 -2.47 -16.74 -0.81
C HIS A 58 -2.44 -18.14 -1.43
N ALA A 59 -3.54 -18.55 -2.08
CA ALA A 59 -3.61 -19.83 -2.80
C ALA A 59 -2.61 -19.89 -3.96
N TYR A 60 -2.49 -18.83 -4.76
CA TYR A 60 -1.54 -18.75 -5.87
C TYR A 60 -0.09 -18.92 -5.39
N LEU A 61 0.32 -18.22 -4.33
CA LEU A 61 1.66 -18.34 -3.75
C LEU A 61 1.95 -19.74 -3.19
N THR A 62 0.94 -20.35 -2.56
CA THR A 62 1.08 -21.71 -1.99
C THR A 62 1.25 -22.77 -3.09
N GLN A 63 0.62 -22.56 -4.26
CA GLN A 63 0.65 -23.51 -5.38
C GLN A 63 1.88 -23.37 -6.28
N ASN A 64 2.38 -22.15 -6.46
CA ASN A 64 3.45 -21.86 -7.44
C ASN A 64 4.83 -21.63 -6.80
N GLY A 65 4.95 -21.73 -5.47
CA GLY A 65 6.17 -21.42 -4.74
C GLY A 65 6.45 -19.91 -4.69
N PRO A 66 7.57 -19.49 -4.07
CA PRO A 66 7.96 -18.07 -4.07
C PRO A 66 8.14 -17.62 -5.53
N ILE A 67 7.42 -16.55 -5.90
CA ILE A 67 7.54 -15.92 -7.22
C ILE A 67 9.02 -15.54 -7.40
N LEU A 68 9.67 -16.02 -8.46
CA LEU A 68 10.97 -15.52 -8.88
C LEU A 68 10.79 -14.04 -9.25
N LEU A 69 11.11 -13.19 -8.27
CA LEU A 69 11.05 -11.74 -8.37
C LEU A 69 11.85 -11.33 -9.61
N LYS A 70 11.22 -10.63 -10.56
CA LYS A 70 11.98 -9.71 -11.41
C LYS A 70 12.37 -8.56 -10.50
N GLU A 71 13.44 -8.74 -9.74
CA GLU A 71 14.06 -7.68 -8.96
C GLU A 71 14.43 -6.56 -9.94
N LYS A 72 13.65 -5.48 -9.97
CA LYS A 72 14.27 -4.18 -10.23
C LYS A 72 15.30 -4.01 -9.12
N PRO A 73 16.53 -3.57 -9.40
CA PRO A 73 17.51 -3.33 -8.36
C PRO A 73 16.89 -2.36 -7.36
N ALA A 74 16.54 -2.89 -6.18
CA ALA A 74 16.02 -2.08 -5.10
C ALA A 74 17.18 -1.19 -4.66
N GLU A 75 17.02 0.11 -4.85
CA GLU A 75 17.81 1.08 -4.10
C GLU A 75 17.59 0.73 -2.63
N ALA A 76 18.65 0.32 -1.93
CA ALA A 76 18.54 -0.22 -0.57
C ALA A 76 17.82 0.78 0.32
N GLU A 77 16.54 0.52 0.60
CA GLU A 77 15.80 1.34 1.54
C GLU A 77 16.31 1.03 2.95
N PRO A 78 16.46 2.06 3.80
CA PRO A 78 16.89 1.85 5.17
C PRO A 78 15.89 0.95 5.91
N ASP A 79 16.39 0.08 6.79
CA ASP A 79 15.56 -0.80 7.60
C ASP A 79 14.53 0.01 8.39
N LEU A 80 13.26 -0.38 8.34
CA LEU A 80 12.23 0.24 9.15
C LEU A 80 12.37 -0.29 10.59
N LEU A 81 12.71 0.60 11.54
CA LEU A 81 12.86 0.23 12.94
C LEU A 81 11.51 0.06 13.62
N ASN A 82 10.55 0.94 13.32
CA ASN A 82 9.26 0.92 13.97
C ASN A 82 8.17 1.64 13.14
N PHE A 83 6.91 1.31 13.42
CA PHE A 83 5.75 1.80 12.70
C PHE A 83 4.56 2.00 13.64
N GLU A 84 3.99 3.20 13.63
CA GLU A 84 2.82 3.52 14.47
C GLU A 84 1.74 4.28 13.73
N VAL A 85 0.50 4.08 14.17
CA VAL A 85 -0.69 4.76 13.62
C VAL A 85 -1.20 5.78 14.61
N LEU A 86 -1.05 7.06 14.29
CA LEU A 86 -1.48 8.17 15.15
C LEU A 86 -2.68 8.91 14.57
N GLN A 87 -3.58 9.35 15.45
CA GLN A 87 -4.70 10.21 15.08
C GLN A 87 -4.42 11.67 15.42
N TYR A 88 -4.57 12.56 14.45
CA TYR A 88 -4.40 14.00 14.62
C TYR A 88 -5.48 14.77 13.85
N LYS A 89 -6.17 15.71 14.54
CA LYS A 89 -7.29 16.50 13.99
C LYS A 89 -8.33 15.63 13.26
N GLY A 90 -8.70 14.50 13.88
CA GLY A 90 -9.67 13.55 13.35
C GLY A 90 -9.19 12.68 12.18
N LYS A 91 -7.93 12.81 11.74
CA LYS A 91 -7.37 12.04 10.63
C LYS A 91 -6.30 11.06 11.11
N ARG A 92 -6.20 9.90 10.46
CA ARG A 92 -5.16 8.90 10.72
C ARG A 92 -3.91 9.21 9.92
N TYR A 93 -2.77 9.01 10.55
CA TYR A 93 -1.45 9.17 9.99
C TYR A 93 -0.57 7.98 10.38
N PHE A 94 0.38 7.66 9.51
CA PHE A 94 1.41 6.68 9.76
C PHE A 94 2.70 7.40 10.11
N VAL A 95 3.41 6.92 11.13
CA VAL A 95 4.75 7.38 11.50
C VAL A 95 5.69 6.19 11.35
N GLU A 96 6.69 6.35 10.48
CA GLU A 96 7.73 5.37 10.19
C GLU A 96 9.05 5.86 10.77
N GLU A 97 9.71 5.02 11.56
CA GLU A 97 11.03 5.26 12.14
C GLU A 97 12.10 4.46 11.39
N TYR A 98 13.19 5.12 11.03
CA TYR A 98 14.36 4.54 10.37
C TYR A 98 15.63 4.84 11.18
N PRO A 99 16.76 4.14 10.92
CA PRO A 99 18.05 4.43 11.53
C PRO A 99 18.45 5.89 11.39
N ASN A 100 19.28 6.35 12.33
CA ASN A 100 19.78 7.73 12.41
C ASN A 100 18.67 8.77 12.66
N GLU A 101 17.67 8.42 13.47
CA GLU A 101 16.56 9.30 13.85
C GLU A 101 15.79 9.89 12.67
N ARG A 102 15.70 9.14 11.56
CA ARG A 102 14.93 9.57 10.40
C ARG A 102 13.48 9.15 10.59
N PHE A 103 12.56 10.11 10.46
CA PHE A 103 11.13 9.86 10.55
C PHE A 103 10.43 10.24 9.25
N VAL A 104 9.53 9.38 8.79
CA VAL A 104 8.62 9.69 7.68
C VAL A 104 7.18 9.64 8.21
N THR A 105 6.41 10.68 7.91
CA THR A 105 5.00 10.72 8.27
C THR A 105 4.16 10.66 7.01
N ARG A 106 3.17 9.78 6.97
CA ARG A 106 2.27 9.61 5.83
C ARG A 106 0.81 9.79 6.23
N ARG A 107 0.02 10.23 5.28
CA ARG A 107 -1.45 10.22 5.37
C ARG A 107 -1.96 8.78 5.18
N GLU A 108 -3.21 8.55 5.55
CA GLU A 108 -3.92 7.28 5.32
C GLU A 108 -3.90 6.82 3.84
N ASN A 109 -3.84 7.75 2.90
CA ASN A 109 -3.71 7.45 1.46
C ASN A 109 -2.27 7.19 0.99
N GLY A 110 -1.31 7.00 1.90
CA GLY A 110 0.09 6.70 1.60
C GLY A 110 0.96 7.91 1.21
N GLN A 111 0.38 9.10 1.05
CA GLN A 111 1.13 10.31 0.70
C GLN A 111 1.99 10.78 1.87
N ALA A 112 3.30 10.89 1.65
CA ALA A 112 4.23 11.47 2.63
C ALA A 112 3.97 12.97 2.85
N LEU A 113 4.07 13.39 4.11
CA LEU A 113 4.10 14.80 4.48
C LEU A 113 5.52 15.34 4.32
N LYS A 114 5.63 16.66 4.10
CA LYS A 114 6.92 17.35 4.23
C LYS A 114 7.38 17.24 5.68
N GLU A 115 8.62 16.81 5.89
CA GLU A 115 9.22 16.60 7.21
C GLU A 115 9.14 17.86 8.09
N ASN A 116 9.39 19.03 7.51
CA ASN A 116 9.35 20.30 8.21
C ASN A 116 7.93 20.87 8.42
N SER A 117 6.87 20.17 7.97
CA SER A 117 5.50 20.65 8.15
C SER A 117 5.08 20.61 9.62
N PRO A 118 4.24 21.55 10.09
CA PRO A 118 3.77 21.57 11.48
C PRO A 118 3.12 20.25 11.91
N THR A 119 2.37 19.61 11.01
CA THR A 119 1.72 18.32 11.25
C THR A 119 2.73 17.21 11.43
N ALA A 120 3.73 17.09 10.54
CA ALA A 120 4.77 16.07 10.64
C ALA A 120 5.54 16.21 11.96
N LYS A 121 5.98 17.42 12.31
CA LYS A 121 6.68 17.70 13.58
C LYS A 121 5.86 17.31 14.81
N THR A 122 4.56 17.60 14.79
CA THR A 122 3.66 17.26 15.91
C THR A 122 3.50 15.74 16.05
N LEU A 123 3.33 15.04 14.93
CA LEU A 123 3.19 13.58 14.91
C LEU A 123 4.48 12.89 15.36
N VAL A 124 5.65 13.33 14.87
CA VAL A 124 6.95 12.78 15.29
C VAL A 124 7.21 13.07 16.77
N LYS A 125 6.90 14.28 17.25
CA LYS A 125 7.02 14.58 18.68
C LYS A 125 6.15 13.66 19.52
N ARG A 126 4.88 13.51 19.15
CA ARG A 126 3.94 12.63 19.86
C ARG A 126 4.41 11.19 19.86
N TYR A 127 4.90 10.72 18.71
CA TYR A 127 5.52 9.41 18.59
C TYR A 127 6.69 9.26 19.57
N LYS A 128 7.61 10.23 19.60
CA LYS A 128 8.74 10.20 20.54
C LYS A 128 8.29 10.22 22.01
N ASP A 129 7.28 11.00 22.35
CA ASP A 129 6.78 11.10 23.73
C ASP A 129 6.14 9.79 24.24
N GLU A 130 5.52 9.01 23.34
CA GLU A 130 4.77 7.79 23.64
C GLU A 130 5.60 6.50 23.49
N TYR A 131 6.46 6.40 22.47
CA TYR A 131 7.10 5.14 22.05
C TYR A 131 8.64 5.18 22.05
N TRP A 132 9.25 6.35 22.20
CA TRP A 132 10.71 6.44 22.27
C TRP A 132 11.20 6.18 23.70
N PRO A 133 12.22 5.34 23.90
CA PRO A 133 12.77 5.10 25.22
C PRO A 133 13.21 6.42 25.87
N LYS A 134 12.75 6.67 27.09
CA LYS A 134 13.22 7.76 27.94
C LYS A 134 14.36 7.21 28.78
N ASP A 135 15.58 7.68 28.48
CA ASP A 135 16.72 7.51 29.38
C ASP A 135 16.51 8.26 30.70
#